data_AF-I0AHF3-F1
#
_entry.id   AF-I0AHF3-F1
#
_cell.length_a   1.000
_cell.length_b   1.000
_cell.length_c   1.000
_cell.angle_alpha   90.00
_cell.angle_beta   90.00
_cell.angle_gamma   90.00
#
_symmetry.space_group_name_H-M   'P 1'
#
loop_
_entity.id
_entity.type
_entity.pdbx_description
1 polymer ?
#
loop_
_entity_poly.entity_id
_entity_poly.type
_entity_poly.pdbx_seq_one_letter_code
_entity_poly.pdbx_strand_id
1 'polypeptide(L)'
;MKKVELTQLLEAGAHFGHLTRRWNPKMKPYIFMEKNGIHIIDLKKTQELLTVACEEISKIAADGKKVLFVGTKKQAKNIIETEARRAGQNWVSERWLGGMLTNFSTIRKSVKRLNNIEKQETDGTFDKITKKERLILSREKDKLKKVLEGVESLNKLPGALFVVDVKKEDIAVKEANRLNIPVFAIVDTNCDPDPIDYVIPANDDAVKTIEIITKQIADSIIEGEAKLKEKKAEENAEKERLRKEKEAKREEKKKAEAKEKKQEAEAKQQENENPKSE
;
A
#
# COMPACT_ATOMS: atom_id res chain seq x y z
N MET A 1 -14.16 -10.64 -2.50
CA MET A 1 -14.44 -9.49 -3.39
C MET A 1 -15.81 -9.54 -4.03
N LYS A 2 -16.65 -8.57 -3.69
CA LYS A 2 -17.87 -8.27 -4.44
C LYS A 2 -17.48 -7.61 -5.75
N LYS A 3 -17.89 -8.16 -6.89
CA LYS A 3 -17.63 -7.53 -8.20
C LYS A 3 -18.49 -6.27 -8.34
N VAL A 4 -17.93 -5.23 -8.97
CA VAL A 4 -18.70 -4.03 -9.31
C VAL A 4 -19.68 -4.39 -10.41
N GLU A 5 -20.96 -4.06 -10.22
CA GLU A 5 -21.99 -4.35 -11.22
C GLU A 5 -21.87 -3.41 -12.43
N LEU A 6 -22.18 -3.91 -13.62
CA LEU A 6 -22.13 -3.11 -14.85
C LEU A 6 -23.08 -1.91 -14.80
N THR A 7 -24.23 -2.08 -14.15
CA THR A 7 -25.23 -1.04 -13.92
C THR A 7 -24.66 0.11 -13.08
N GLN A 8 -23.87 -0.19 -12.05
CA GLN A 8 -23.23 0.82 -11.21
C GLN A 8 -22.20 1.65 -12.00
N LEU A 9 -21.39 1.00 -12.84
CA LEU A 9 -20.43 1.70 -13.72
C LEU A 9 -21.16 2.58 -14.76
N LEU A 10 -22.28 2.10 -15.29
CA LEU A 10 -23.10 2.84 -16.24
C LEU A 10 -23.70 4.10 -15.58
N GLU A 11 -24.34 3.95 -14.43
CA GLU A 11 -24.94 5.04 -13.64
C GLU A 11 -23.91 6.07 -13.15
N ALA A 12 -22.68 5.63 -12.87
CA ALA A 12 -21.58 6.49 -12.47
C ALA A 12 -20.97 7.29 -13.61
N GLY A 13 -21.34 6.99 -14.87
CA GLY A 13 -20.81 7.64 -16.06
C GLY A 13 -19.41 7.15 -16.47
N ALA A 14 -19.02 5.94 -16.07
CA ALA A 14 -17.68 5.39 -16.33
C ALA A 14 -17.42 5.13 -17.83
N HIS A 15 -18.49 4.99 -18.62
CA HIS A 15 -18.46 4.70 -20.05
C HIS A 15 -18.17 5.91 -20.92
N PHE A 16 -18.30 7.14 -20.38
CA PHE A 16 -18.01 8.33 -21.16
C PHE A 16 -16.50 8.57 -21.23
N GLY A 17 -15.95 8.54 -22.44
CA GLY A 17 -14.59 9.01 -22.69
C GLY A 17 -14.56 10.46 -23.14
N HIS A 18 -13.47 10.83 -23.81
CA HIS A 18 -13.23 12.15 -24.37
C HIS A 18 -13.73 12.27 -25.83
N LEU A 19 -13.64 13.50 -26.35
CA LEU A 19 -13.90 13.82 -27.75
C LEU A 19 -12.97 13.04 -28.70
N THR A 20 -13.50 12.66 -29.86
CA THR A 20 -12.78 11.84 -30.85
C THR A 20 -11.51 12.49 -31.43
N ARG A 21 -11.44 13.81 -31.43
CA ARG A 21 -10.21 14.54 -31.80
C ARG A 21 -9.08 14.50 -30.75
N ARG A 22 -9.36 14.05 -29.52
CA ARG A 22 -8.42 14.07 -28.37
C ARG A 22 -7.98 12.67 -27.95
N TRP A 23 -8.47 11.63 -28.62
CA TRP A 23 -8.19 10.26 -28.24
C TRP A 23 -6.77 9.82 -28.58
N ASN A 24 -6.29 8.81 -27.86
CA ASN A 24 -5.08 8.09 -28.18
C ASN A 24 -5.44 6.83 -29.00
N PRO A 25 -4.88 6.62 -30.21
CA PRO A 25 -5.16 5.45 -31.02
C PRO A 25 -4.91 4.10 -30.33
N LYS A 26 -3.98 4.05 -29.36
CA LYS A 26 -3.71 2.84 -28.57
C LYS A 26 -4.86 2.45 -27.64
N MET A 27 -5.78 3.37 -27.35
CA MET A 27 -6.99 3.08 -26.58
C MET A 27 -8.08 2.39 -27.40
N LYS A 28 -7.89 2.19 -28.72
CA LYS A 28 -8.84 1.49 -29.61
C LYS A 28 -9.35 0.16 -29.05
N PRO A 29 -8.54 -0.72 -28.43
CA PRO A 29 -9.03 -1.97 -27.87
C PRO A 29 -10.04 -1.78 -26.73
N TYR A 30 -10.02 -0.65 -26.03
CA TYR A 30 -10.89 -0.37 -24.87
C TYR A 30 -12.13 0.45 -25.22
N ILE A 31 -12.23 0.96 -26.45
CA ILE A 31 -13.34 1.76 -26.94
C ILE A 31 -14.37 0.85 -27.60
N PHE A 32 -15.62 0.96 -27.16
CA PHE A 32 -16.76 0.21 -27.70
C PHE A 32 -17.29 0.85 -29.00
N MET A 33 -17.60 2.15 -28.96
CA MET A 33 -18.11 2.88 -30.12
C MET A 33 -17.90 4.39 -29.96
N GLU A 34 -18.22 5.14 -31.01
CA GLU A 34 -18.36 6.60 -30.98
C GLU A 34 -19.83 6.98 -31.03
N LYS A 35 -20.26 7.95 -30.21
CA LYS A 35 -21.60 8.53 -30.25
C LYS A 35 -21.52 10.04 -30.05
N ASN A 36 -22.10 10.80 -30.98
CA ASN A 36 -22.12 12.28 -30.93
C ASN A 36 -20.73 12.91 -30.73
N GLY A 37 -19.67 12.36 -31.35
CA GLY A 37 -18.30 12.85 -31.24
C GLY A 37 -17.58 12.54 -29.92
N ILE A 38 -18.16 11.69 -29.06
CA ILE A 38 -17.56 11.20 -27.82
C ILE A 38 -17.30 9.70 -27.94
N HIS A 39 -16.13 9.24 -27.51
CA HIS A 39 -15.85 7.81 -27.42
C HIS A 39 -16.54 7.20 -26.20
N ILE A 40 -17.17 6.05 -26.40
CA ILE A 40 -17.77 5.23 -25.35
C ILE A 40 -16.82 4.09 -25.03
N ILE A 41 -16.42 3.98 -23.77
CA ILE A 41 -15.54 2.95 -23.24
C ILE A 41 -16.34 1.65 -23.04
N ASP A 42 -15.72 0.51 -23.35
CA ASP A 42 -16.30 -0.81 -23.13
C ASP A 42 -16.27 -1.19 -21.64
N LEU A 43 -17.42 -1.01 -20.97
CA LEU A 43 -17.57 -1.29 -19.55
C LEU A 43 -17.38 -2.77 -19.18
N LYS A 44 -17.59 -3.71 -20.12
CA LYS A 44 -17.34 -5.13 -19.84
C LYS A 44 -15.85 -5.36 -19.64
N LYS A 45 -15.02 -4.76 -20.51
CA LYS A 45 -13.57 -4.77 -20.35
C LYS A 45 -13.14 -4.04 -19.08
N THR A 46 -13.77 -2.92 -18.74
CA THR A 46 -13.54 -2.23 -17.46
C THR A 46 -13.75 -3.17 -16.28
N GLN A 47 -14.88 -3.90 -16.25
CA GLN A 47 -15.22 -4.81 -15.15
C GLN A 47 -14.22 -5.98 -15.04
N GLU A 48 -13.85 -6.58 -16.18
CA GLU A 48 -12.88 -7.68 -16.22
C GLU A 48 -11.49 -7.22 -15.74
N LEU A 49 -10.98 -6.12 -16.29
CA LEU A 49 -9.65 -5.59 -15.95
C LEU A 49 -9.59 -5.03 -14.53
N LEU A 50 -10.67 -4.42 -14.04
CA LEU A 50 -10.78 -4.00 -12.64
C LEU A 50 -10.70 -5.20 -11.70
N THR A 51 -11.33 -6.33 -12.06
CA THR A 51 -11.25 -7.56 -11.26
C THR A 51 -9.81 -8.06 -11.17
N VAL A 52 -9.10 -8.12 -12.30
CA VAL A 52 -7.68 -8.52 -12.35
C VAL A 52 -6.81 -7.57 -11.52
N ALA A 53 -7.02 -6.26 -11.68
CA ALA A 53 -6.31 -5.24 -10.90
C ALA A 53 -6.52 -5.41 -9.39
N CYS A 54 -7.76 -5.66 -8.96
CA CYS A 54 -8.11 -5.91 -7.56
C CYS A 54 -7.44 -7.18 -7.00
N GLU A 55 -7.41 -8.27 -7.78
CA GLU A 55 -6.77 -9.51 -7.37
C GLU A 55 -5.26 -9.32 -7.17
N GLU A 56 -4.58 -8.66 -8.11
CA GLU A 56 -3.14 -8.42 -8.03
C GLU A 56 -2.77 -7.43 -6.92
N ILE A 57 -3.54 -6.35 -6.74
CA ILE A 57 -3.26 -5.40 -5.66
C ILE A 57 -3.49 -6.02 -4.27
N SER A 58 -4.46 -6.94 -4.16
CA SER A 58 -4.69 -7.71 -2.94
C SER A 58 -3.53 -8.65 -2.62
N LYS A 59 -2.90 -9.27 -3.64
CA LYS A 59 -1.67 -10.07 -3.46
C LYS A 59 -0.51 -9.20 -2.96
N ILE A 60 -0.31 -8.03 -3.56
CA ILE A 60 0.74 -7.08 -3.15
C ILE A 60 0.54 -6.63 -1.69
N ALA A 61 -0.71 -6.36 -1.29
CA ALA A 61 -1.06 -6.04 0.09
C ALA A 61 -0.85 -7.23 1.04
N ALA A 62 -1.17 -8.45 0.59
CA ALA A 62 -0.94 -9.68 1.35
C ALA A 62 0.56 -9.97 1.57
N ASP A 63 1.43 -9.51 0.68
CA ASP A 63 2.90 -9.54 0.89
C ASP A 63 3.39 -8.48 1.91
N GLY A 64 2.49 -7.61 2.38
CA GLY A 64 2.79 -6.55 3.33
C GLY A 64 3.46 -5.33 2.72
N LYS A 65 3.41 -5.18 1.39
CA LYS A 65 3.87 -3.98 0.71
C LYS A 65 2.79 -2.91 0.74
N LYS A 66 3.19 -1.65 0.90
CA LYS A 66 2.27 -0.51 0.89
C LYS A 66 1.98 -0.05 -0.53
N VAL A 67 0.75 0.41 -0.75
CA VAL A 67 0.30 0.99 -2.01
C VAL A 67 0.27 2.51 -1.86
N LEU A 68 0.74 3.23 -2.87
CA LEU A 68 0.66 4.69 -2.91
C LEU A 68 -0.46 5.11 -3.87
N PHE A 69 -1.45 5.85 -3.36
CA PHE A 69 -2.54 6.39 -4.16
C PHE A 69 -2.18 7.77 -4.68
N VAL A 70 -2.40 8.05 -5.96
CA VAL A 70 -2.04 9.33 -6.60
C VAL A 70 -3.21 9.85 -7.41
N GLY A 71 -3.60 11.09 -7.12
CA GLY A 71 -4.59 11.80 -7.91
C GLY A 71 -4.68 13.27 -7.52
N THR A 72 -4.13 14.15 -8.36
CA THR A 72 -4.11 15.61 -8.15
C THR A 72 -5.25 16.33 -8.85
N LYS A 73 -6.05 15.60 -9.63
CA LYS A 73 -7.26 16.09 -10.29
C LYS A 73 -8.29 16.52 -9.25
N LYS A 74 -8.97 17.66 -9.46
CA LYS A 74 -9.92 18.24 -8.48
C LYS A 74 -10.99 17.24 -8.05
N GLN A 75 -11.46 16.45 -9.00
CA GLN A 75 -12.46 15.40 -8.83
C GLN A 75 -11.93 14.21 -8.02
N ALA A 76 -10.62 13.95 -8.04
CA ALA A 76 -9.99 12.80 -7.40
C ALA A 76 -9.42 13.10 -6.00
N LYS A 77 -9.03 14.35 -5.71
CA LYS A 77 -8.26 14.71 -4.50
C LYS A 77 -8.85 14.14 -3.20
N ASN A 78 -10.12 14.47 -2.93
CA ASN A 78 -10.79 14.09 -1.68
C ASN A 78 -11.07 12.59 -1.62
N ILE A 79 -11.38 11.97 -2.76
CA ILE A 79 -11.66 10.53 -2.84
C ILE A 79 -10.38 9.75 -2.51
N ILE A 80 -9.28 10.11 -3.16
CA ILE A 80 -7.97 9.47 -2.97
C ILE A 80 -7.53 9.58 -1.51
N GLU A 81 -7.63 10.77 -0.92
CA GLU A 81 -7.30 10.98 0.49
C GLU A 81 -8.19 10.13 1.42
N THR A 82 -9.50 10.14 1.21
CA THR A 82 -10.45 9.44 2.09
C THR A 82 -10.26 7.94 2.03
N GLU A 83 -10.17 7.38 0.82
CA GLU A 83 -10.06 5.93 0.62
C GLU A 83 -8.67 5.40 1.00
N ALA A 84 -7.59 6.14 0.70
CA ALA A 84 -6.26 5.74 1.13
C ALA A 84 -6.12 5.78 2.66
N ARG A 85 -6.66 6.81 3.31
CA ARG A 85 -6.70 6.91 4.78
C ARG A 85 -7.51 5.77 5.40
N ARG A 86 -8.66 5.43 4.80
CA ARG A 86 -9.49 4.28 5.23
C ARG A 86 -8.74 2.95 5.11
N ALA A 87 -7.98 2.76 4.05
CA ALA A 87 -7.16 1.56 3.82
C ALA A 87 -5.81 1.56 4.54
N GLY A 88 -5.48 2.59 5.33
CA GLY A 88 -4.19 2.70 6.01
C GLY A 88 -2.99 2.75 5.05
N GLN A 89 -3.20 3.34 3.87
CA GLN A 89 -2.22 3.50 2.80
C GLN A 89 -1.79 4.96 2.66
N ASN A 90 -0.71 5.18 1.91
CA ASN A 90 -0.20 6.51 1.63
C ASN A 90 -0.86 7.11 0.39
N TRP A 91 -0.93 8.44 0.31
CA TRP A 91 -1.50 9.13 -0.84
C TRP A 91 -0.78 10.42 -1.23
N VAL A 92 -1.02 10.87 -2.45
CA VAL A 92 -0.65 12.19 -2.97
C VAL A 92 -1.86 12.80 -3.69
N SER A 93 -2.52 13.76 -3.04
CA SER A 93 -3.73 14.42 -3.58
C SER A 93 -3.47 15.86 -4.09
N GLU A 94 -2.39 16.51 -3.66
CA GLU A 94 -2.15 17.91 -4.03
C GLU A 94 -1.29 18.09 -5.27
N ARG A 95 -0.01 17.74 -5.18
CA ARG A 95 0.96 17.86 -6.27
C ARG A 95 2.03 16.79 -6.17
N TRP A 96 2.31 16.12 -7.28
CA TRP A 96 3.49 15.28 -7.40
C TRP A 96 4.76 16.13 -7.48
N LEU A 97 5.68 15.94 -6.54
CA LEU A 97 7.02 16.53 -6.59
C LEU A 97 7.90 15.60 -7.41
N GLY A 98 8.51 16.11 -8.48
CA GLY A 98 9.47 15.32 -9.26
C GLY A 98 10.61 14.82 -8.37
N GLY A 99 10.95 13.54 -8.50
CA GLY A 99 11.87 12.85 -7.60
C GLY A 99 11.19 12.20 -6.40
N MET A 100 9.85 12.11 -6.38
CA MET A 100 9.12 11.55 -5.24
C MET A 100 9.51 10.09 -4.94
N LEU A 101 9.71 9.30 -6.00
CA LEU A 101 10.15 7.92 -5.88
C LEU A 101 11.65 7.80 -6.21
N THR A 102 12.10 8.47 -7.27
CA THR A 102 13.48 8.35 -7.77
C THR A 102 14.52 9.06 -6.89
N ASN A 103 14.12 10.11 -6.16
CA ASN A 103 14.96 10.82 -5.18
C ASN A 103 14.33 10.77 -3.77
N PHE A 104 13.88 9.58 -3.39
CA PHE A 104 13.16 9.34 -2.12
C PHE A 104 13.94 9.77 -0.86
N SER A 105 15.28 9.74 -0.90
CA SER A 105 16.12 10.22 0.21
C SER A 105 15.91 11.72 0.49
N THR A 106 15.71 12.53 -0.54
CA THR A 106 15.47 13.96 -0.41
C THR A 106 14.05 14.24 0.08
N ILE A 107 13.05 13.51 -0.42
CA ILE A 107 11.67 13.61 0.11
C ILE A 107 11.62 13.27 1.59
N ARG A 108 12.30 12.20 2.03
CA ARG A 108 12.39 11.85 3.46
C ARG A 108 13.03 12.95 4.30
N LYS A 109 13.99 13.71 3.77
CA LYS A 109 14.54 14.89 4.46
C LYS A 109 13.47 15.97 4.63
N SER A 110 12.65 16.21 3.62
CA SER A 110 11.53 17.17 3.70
C SER A 110 10.44 16.72 4.69
N VAL A 111 10.11 15.43 4.73
CA VAL A 111 9.20 14.86 5.74
C VAL A 111 9.80 15.03 7.14
N LYS A 112 11.07 14.69 7.33
CA LYS A 112 11.76 14.92 8.62
C LYS A 112 11.77 16.39 9.02
N ARG A 113 11.92 17.32 8.06
CA ARG A 113 11.82 18.76 8.30
C ARG A 113 10.42 19.15 8.78
N LEU A 114 9.35 18.64 8.15
CA LEU A 114 7.97 18.85 8.59
C LEU A 114 7.78 18.40 10.05
N ASN A 115 8.17 17.16 10.36
CA ASN A 115 8.00 16.58 11.70
C ASN A 115 8.82 17.33 12.76
N ASN A 116 9.99 17.86 12.40
CA ASN A 116 10.78 18.71 13.29
C ASN A 116 10.08 20.05 13.57
N ILE A 117 9.43 20.67 12.57
CA ILE A 117 8.70 21.93 12.77
C ILE A 117 7.47 21.69 13.65
N GLU A 118 6.73 20.60 13.42
CA GLU A 118 5.60 20.23 14.28
C GLU A 118 6.04 19.96 15.73
N LYS A 119 7.17 19.28 15.92
CA LYS A 119 7.75 19.08 17.25
C LYS A 119 8.16 20.40 17.94
N GLN A 120 8.73 21.34 17.19
CA GLN A 120 9.09 22.66 17.76
C GLN A 120 7.87 23.46 18.20
N GLU A 121 6.74 23.27 17.50
CA GLU A 121 5.46 23.88 17.86
C GLU A 121 4.87 23.24 19.13
N THR A 122 4.95 21.91 19.28
CA THR A 122 4.46 21.22 20.49
C THR A 122 5.34 21.47 21.72
N ASP A 123 6.65 21.55 21.54
CA ASP A 123 7.62 21.66 22.65
C ASP A 123 7.78 23.12 23.15
N GLY A 124 6.97 24.07 22.64
CA GLY A 124 7.00 25.47 23.05
C GLY A 124 8.22 26.26 22.55
N THR A 125 8.98 25.72 21.59
CA THR A 125 10.14 26.41 21.00
C THR A 125 9.70 27.66 20.23
N PHE A 126 8.48 27.65 19.69
CA PHE A 126 7.89 28.79 18.97
C PHE A 126 7.74 30.04 19.85
N ASP A 127 7.69 29.90 21.17
CA ASP A 127 7.60 31.01 22.13
C ASP A 127 8.93 31.69 22.45
N LYS A 128 10.04 31.03 22.09
CA LYS A 128 11.40 31.54 22.31
C LYS A 128 11.98 32.25 21.08
N ILE A 129 11.29 32.19 19.94
CA ILE A 129 11.71 32.81 18.68
C ILE A 129 10.92 34.08 18.36
N THR A 130 11.45 34.90 17.46
CA THR A 130 10.78 36.14 17.07
C THR A 130 9.48 35.86 16.31
N LYS A 131 8.51 36.80 16.36
CA LYS A 131 7.25 36.70 15.61
C LYS A 131 7.48 36.50 14.11
N LYS A 132 8.55 37.10 13.55
CA LYS A 132 8.91 36.98 12.14
C LYS A 132 9.36 35.55 11.81
N GLU A 133 10.23 34.97 12.62
CA GLU A 133 10.70 33.58 12.44
C GLU A 133 9.55 32.57 12.62
N ARG A 134 8.70 32.80 13.62
CA ARG A 134 7.49 31.99 13.84
C ARG A 134 6.60 31.98 12.59
N LEU A 135 6.37 33.14 11.99
CA LEU A 135 5.57 33.24 10.76
C LEU A 135 6.22 32.50 9.57
N ILE A 136 7.54 32.56 9.43
CA ILE A 136 8.26 31.85 8.37
C ILE A 136 8.13 30.33 8.55
N LEU A 137 8.37 29.82 9.77
CA LEU A 137 8.24 28.39 10.08
C LEU A 137 6.81 27.90 9.91
N SER A 138 5.81 28.69 10.32
CA SER A 138 4.40 28.36 10.12
C SER A 138 4.04 28.25 8.64
N ARG A 139 4.48 29.21 7.80
CA ARG A 139 4.26 29.13 6.34
C ARG A 139 4.99 27.95 5.70
N GLU A 140 6.20 27.64 6.17
CA GLU A 140 6.95 26.46 5.71
C GLU A 140 6.21 25.17 6.08
N LYS A 141 5.72 25.05 7.32
CA LYS A 141 4.91 23.93 7.80
C LYS A 141 3.67 23.73 6.94
N ASP A 142 2.87 24.78 6.73
CA ASP A 142 1.61 24.69 5.98
C ASP A 142 1.86 24.24 4.53
N LYS A 143 2.93 24.76 3.91
CA LYS A 143 3.32 24.37 2.55
C LYS A 143 3.79 22.91 2.48
N LEU A 144 4.60 22.46 3.43
CA LEU A 144 5.09 21.09 3.48
C LEU A 144 3.95 20.11 3.78
N LYS A 145 3.13 20.41 4.80
CA LYS A 145 2.00 19.58 5.23
C LYS A 145 1.02 19.37 4.08
N LYS A 146 0.63 20.43 3.39
CA LYS A 146 -0.28 20.36 2.24
C LYS A 146 0.18 19.35 1.17
N VAL A 147 1.48 19.21 0.94
CA VAL A 147 2.01 18.32 -0.13
C VAL A 147 2.42 16.95 0.39
N LEU A 148 2.94 16.87 1.61
CA LEU A 148 3.63 15.69 2.14
C LEU A 148 2.83 14.92 3.22
N GLU A 149 1.67 15.42 3.65
CA GLU A 149 0.84 14.76 4.68
C GLU A 149 0.57 13.29 4.34
N GLY A 150 0.14 13.00 3.10
CA GLY A 150 -0.19 11.63 2.71
C GLY A 150 0.99 10.68 2.58
N VAL A 151 2.23 11.18 2.58
CA VAL A 151 3.46 10.38 2.50
C VAL A 151 4.29 10.43 3.78
N GLU A 152 3.77 11.00 4.86
CA GLU A 152 4.50 11.14 6.12
C GLU A 152 4.89 9.78 6.72
N SER A 153 3.98 8.81 6.68
CA SER A 153 4.20 7.44 7.19
C SER A 153 4.97 6.54 6.20
N LEU A 154 5.34 7.05 5.02
CA LEU A 154 6.01 6.28 3.98
C LEU A 154 7.52 6.17 4.28
N ASN A 155 7.93 5.07 4.93
CA ASN A 155 9.33 4.85 5.33
C ASN A 155 10.19 4.18 4.24
N LYS A 156 9.54 3.39 3.37
CA LYS A 156 10.14 2.62 2.27
C LYS A 156 9.40 2.95 0.98
N LEU A 157 10.01 2.63 -0.16
CA LEU A 157 9.32 2.75 -1.45
C LEU A 157 8.04 1.89 -1.45
N PRO A 158 6.95 2.37 -2.08
CA PRO A 158 5.72 1.61 -2.20
C PRO A 158 5.94 0.38 -3.11
N GLY A 159 5.17 -0.68 -2.85
CA GLY A 159 5.19 -1.88 -3.69
C GLY A 159 4.30 -1.79 -4.92
N ALA A 160 3.39 -0.81 -4.96
CA ALA A 160 2.55 -0.52 -6.12
C ALA A 160 2.10 0.95 -6.09
N LEU A 161 1.75 1.47 -7.27
CA LEU A 161 1.18 2.78 -7.46
C LEU A 161 -0.25 2.65 -8.01
N PHE A 162 -1.22 3.32 -7.39
CA PHE A 162 -2.56 3.48 -7.96
C PHE A 162 -2.75 4.93 -8.42
N VAL A 163 -3.03 5.15 -9.70
CA VAL A 163 -3.06 6.49 -10.32
C VAL A 163 -4.43 6.79 -10.92
N VAL A 164 -4.93 8.00 -10.67
CA VAL A 164 -6.11 8.56 -11.35
C VAL A 164 -5.65 9.66 -12.29
N ASP A 165 -5.99 9.55 -13.58
CA ASP A 165 -5.56 10.41 -14.70
C ASP A 165 -4.05 10.29 -15.01
N VAL A 166 -3.70 9.31 -15.84
CA VAL A 166 -2.30 9.05 -16.26
C VAL A 166 -1.66 10.25 -16.95
N LYS A 167 -2.44 11.04 -17.69
CA LYS A 167 -1.92 12.14 -18.50
C LYS A 167 -1.45 13.30 -17.63
N LYS A 168 -2.17 13.58 -16.54
CA LYS A 168 -1.81 14.63 -15.61
C LYS A 168 -0.72 14.17 -14.62
N GLU A 169 -0.61 12.85 -14.39
CA GLU A 169 0.29 12.23 -13.42
C GLU A 169 1.46 11.50 -14.11
N ASP A 170 1.83 11.97 -15.31
CA ASP A 170 2.82 11.33 -16.19
C ASP A 170 4.19 11.18 -15.52
N ILE A 171 4.60 12.16 -14.70
CA ILE A 171 5.86 12.11 -13.93
C ILE A 171 5.84 10.97 -12.93
N ALA A 172 4.72 10.75 -12.24
CA ALA A 172 4.60 9.68 -11.25
C ALA A 172 4.73 8.30 -11.90
N VAL A 173 4.05 8.11 -13.04
CA VAL A 173 4.11 6.88 -13.83
C VAL A 173 5.53 6.64 -14.37
N LYS A 174 6.18 7.67 -14.92
CA LYS A 174 7.58 7.57 -15.40
C LYS A 174 8.54 7.19 -14.29
N GLU A 175 8.40 7.78 -13.11
CA GLU A 175 9.25 7.45 -11.96
C GLU A 175 9.02 6.02 -11.46
N ALA A 176 7.76 5.56 -11.39
CA ALA A 176 7.41 4.21 -11.01
C ALA A 176 8.01 3.18 -11.99
N ASN A 177 7.87 3.41 -13.28
CA ASN A 177 8.40 2.53 -14.33
C ASN A 177 9.93 2.44 -14.29
N ARG A 178 10.63 3.55 -14.02
CA ARG A 178 12.11 3.55 -13.86
C ARG A 178 12.58 2.73 -12.67
N LEU A 179 11.73 2.53 -11.67
CA LEU A 179 12.02 1.77 -10.45
C LEU A 179 11.36 0.39 -10.45
N ASN A 180 10.73 -0.02 -11.55
CA ASN A 180 9.98 -1.27 -11.69
C ASN A 180 8.89 -1.44 -10.61
N ILE A 181 8.25 -0.33 -10.22
CA ILE A 181 7.08 -0.35 -9.33
C ILE A 181 5.84 -0.53 -10.22
N PRO A 182 5.02 -1.58 -10.00
CA PRO A 182 3.85 -1.83 -10.82
C PRO A 182 2.82 -0.71 -10.68
N VAL A 183 2.26 -0.30 -11.82
CA VAL A 183 1.31 0.81 -11.94
C VAL A 183 -0.08 0.30 -12.28
N PHE A 184 -1.03 0.63 -11.42
CA PHE A 184 -2.46 0.43 -11.59
C PHE A 184 -3.09 1.78 -11.89
N ALA A 185 -3.84 1.95 -12.97
CA ALA A 185 -4.38 3.26 -13.29
C ALA A 185 -5.76 3.24 -13.92
N ILE A 186 -6.54 4.28 -13.61
CA ILE A 186 -7.72 4.65 -14.39
C ILE A 186 -7.24 5.35 -15.66
N VAL A 187 -7.59 4.79 -16.81
CA VAL A 187 -7.12 5.26 -18.13
C VAL A 187 -8.31 5.65 -18.98
N ASP A 188 -8.45 6.96 -19.25
CA ASP A 188 -9.42 7.46 -20.22
C ASP A 188 -8.85 7.34 -21.65
N THR A 189 -9.73 7.43 -22.64
CA THR A 189 -9.50 7.44 -24.07
C THR A 189 -8.40 8.39 -24.58
N ASN A 190 -8.02 9.43 -23.83
CA ASN A 190 -6.99 10.40 -24.20
C ASN A 190 -5.58 10.05 -23.66
N CYS A 191 -5.45 8.98 -22.88
CA CYS A 191 -4.22 8.54 -22.22
C CYS A 191 -3.52 7.42 -23.02
N ASP A 192 -2.20 7.27 -22.81
CA ASP A 192 -1.45 6.12 -23.34
C ASP A 192 -1.54 4.95 -22.34
N PRO A 193 -2.06 3.77 -22.73
CA PRO A 193 -2.15 2.61 -21.85
C PRO A 193 -0.82 1.84 -21.71
N ASP A 194 0.15 2.00 -22.63
CA ASP A 194 1.39 1.22 -22.63
C ASP A 194 2.24 1.31 -21.34
N PRO A 195 2.40 2.48 -20.68
CA PRO A 195 3.22 2.58 -19.48
C PRO A 195 2.53 2.06 -18.20
N ILE A 196 1.35 1.44 -18.32
CA ILE A 196 0.52 0.99 -17.20
C ILE A 196 0.43 -0.54 -17.22
N ASP A 197 0.81 -1.19 -16.11
CA ASP A 197 0.76 -2.66 -16.01
C ASP A 197 -0.68 -3.18 -15.88
N TYR A 198 -1.51 -2.46 -15.11
CA TYR A 198 -2.91 -2.81 -14.87
C TYR A 198 -3.83 -1.66 -15.26
N VAL A 199 -4.27 -1.70 -16.52
CA VAL A 199 -5.14 -0.68 -17.14
C VAL A 199 -6.59 -0.90 -16.71
N ILE A 200 -7.20 0.13 -16.12
CA ILE A 200 -8.64 0.16 -15.80
C ILE A 200 -9.28 1.21 -16.71
N PRO A 201 -9.84 0.81 -17.87
CA PRO A 201 -10.39 1.76 -18.82
C PRO A 201 -11.68 2.36 -18.28
N ALA A 202 -11.71 3.64 -17.92
CA ALA A 202 -12.89 4.31 -17.41
C ALA A 202 -12.73 5.84 -17.45
N ASN A 203 -13.86 6.53 -17.30
CA ASN A 203 -13.91 7.99 -17.18
C ASN A 203 -13.18 8.49 -15.92
N ASP A 204 -12.15 9.31 -16.09
CA ASP A 204 -11.41 9.92 -14.98
C ASP A 204 -11.89 11.35 -14.62
N ASP A 205 -12.89 11.89 -15.32
CA ASP A 205 -13.54 13.17 -15.02
C ASP A 205 -14.76 13.03 -14.11
N ALA A 206 -15.39 11.84 -14.10
CA ALA A 206 -16.58 11.58 -13.30
C ALA A 206 -16.23 11.21 -11.85
N VAL A 207 -16.61 12.07 -10.90
CA VAL A 207 -16.39 11.88 -9.45
C VAL A 207 -16.88 10.50 -8.97
N LYS A 208 -18.10 10.11 -9.34
CA LYS A 208 -18.67 8.79 -8.97
C LYS A 208 -17.89 7.61 -9.53
N THR A 209 -17.34 7.75 -10.75
CA THR A 209 -16.54 6.69 -11.37
C THR A 209 -15.23 6.49 -10.60
N ILE A 210 -14.53 7.59 -10.32
CA ILE A 210 -13.30 7.57 -9.52
C ILE A 210 -13.59 6.98 -8.14
N GLU A 211 -14.70 7.36 -7.51
CA GLU A 211 -15.10 6.86 -6.19
C GLU A 211 -15.31 5.34 -6.18
N ILE A 212 -16.12 4.81 -7.10
CA ILE A 212 -16.42 3.38 -7.17
C ILE A 212 -15.14 2.56 -7.38
N ILE A 213 -14.30 2.97 -8.34
CA ILE A 213 -13.06 2.24 -8.66
C ILE A 213 -12.07 2.34 -7.50
N THR A 214 -11.83 3.54 -6.97
CA THR A 214 -10.88 3.75 -5.87
C THR A 214 -11.31 3.00 -4.61
N LYS A 215 -12.61 3.00 -4.29
CA LYS A 215 -13.16 2.26 -3.17
C LYS A 215 -12.96 0.75 -3.32
N GLN A 216 -13.24 0.21 -4.51
CA GLN A 216 -13.05 -1.21 -4.79
C GLN A 216 -11.57 -1.63 -4.64
N ILE A 217 -10.64 -0.79 -5.11
CA ILE A 217 -9.20 -0.98 -4.95
C ILE A 217 -8.80 -0.93 -3.45
N ALA A 218 -9.31 0.05 -2.71
CA ALA A 218 -9.06 0.19 -1.27
C ALA A 218 -9.60 -1.02 -0.48
N ASP A 219 -10.81 -1.48 -0.78
CA ASP A 219 -11.39 -2.69 -0.18
C ASP A 219 -10.54 -3.93 -0.47
N SER A 220 -10.00 -4.05 -1.69
CA SER A 220 -9.12 -5.16 -2.09
C SER A 220 -7.80 -5.18 -1.32
N ILE A 221 -7.25 -4.00 -1.03
CA ILE A 221 -6.06 -3.84 -0.18
C ILE A 221 -6.37 -4.25 1.26
N ILE A 222 -7.50 -3.81 1.81
CA ILE A 222 -7.92 -4.17 3.18
C ILE A 222 -8.10 -5.69 3.29
N GLU A 223 -8.76 -6.33 2.31
CA GLU A 223 -8.88 -7.80 2.24
C GLU A 223 -7.49 -8.48 2.19
N GLY A 224 -6.56 -7.93 1.41
CA GLY A 224 -5.18 -8.45 1.32
C GLY A 224 -4.41 -8.33 2.64
N GLU A 225 -4.50 -7.17 3.31
CA GLU A 225 -3.87 -6.95 4.61
C GLU A 225 -4.48 -7.83 5.70
N ALA A 226 -5.78 -8.15 5.64
CA ALA A 226 -6.42 -9.10 6.55
C ALA A 226 -5.82 -10.51 6.42
N LYS A 227 -5.66 -11.01 5.19
CA LYS A 227 -5.01 -12.30 4.92
C LYS A 227 -3.58 -12.35 5.45
N LEU A 228 -2.83 -11.24 5.33
CA LEU A 228 -1.49 -11.16 5.89
C LEU A 228 -1.49 -11.28 7.42
N LYS A 229 -2.46 -10.65 8.10
CA LYS A 229 -2.59 -10.73 9.56
C LYS A 229 -2.91 -12.15 10.01
N GLU A 230 -3.83 -12.83 9.31
CA GLU A 230 -4.17 -14.23 9.55
C GLU A 230 -2.94 -15.13 9.39
N LYS A 231 -2.25 -15.03 8.25
CA LYS A 231 -1.03 -15.80 7.99
C LYS A 231 0.05 -15.58 9.05
N LYS A 232 0.27 -14.33 9.48
CA LYS A 232 1.23 -14.02 10.56
C LYS A 232 0.79 -14.59 11.91
N ALA A 233 -0.51 -14.61 12.20
CA ALA A 233 -1.03 -15.20 13.43
C ALA A 233 -0.81 -16.72 13.45
N GLU A 234 -1.08 -17.40 12.33
CA GLU A 234 -0.82 -18.83 12.16
C GLU A 234 0.67 -19.17 12.31
N GLU A 235 1.55 -18.45 11.61
CA GLU A 235 3.00 -18.63 11.70
C GLU A 235 3.54 -18.41 13.13
N ASN A 236 2.97 -17.44 13.86
CA ASN A 236 3.36 -17.18 15.24
C ASN A 236 2.87 -18.30 16.18
N ALA A 237 1.63 -18.79 15.99
CA ALA A 237 1.09 -19.90 16.77
C ALA A 237 1.89 -21.20 16.53
N GLU A 238 2.30 -21.47 15.28
CA GLU A 238 3.14 -22.62 14.94
C GLU A 238 4.53 -22.50 15.57
N LYS A 239 5.16 -21.31 15.49
CA LYS A 239 6.45 -21.05 16.15
C LYS A 239 6.36 -21.23 17.67
N GLU A 240 5.25 -20.83 18.29
CA GLU A 240 5.05 -21.01 19.73
C GLU A 240 4.88 -22.49 20.09
N ARG A 241 4.12 -23.27 19.29
CA ARG A 241 4.00 -24.73 19.46
C ARG A 241 5.34 -25.43 19.35
N LEU A 242 6.11 -25.14 18.30
CA LEU A 242 7.45 -25.70 18.09
C LEU A 242 8.42 -25.32 19.21
N ARG A 243 8.30 -24.12 19.80
CA ARG A 243 9.08 -23.72 20.98
C ARG A 243 8.72 -24.56 22.19
N LYS A 244 7.43 -24.71 22.50
CA LYS A 244 6.94 -25.53 23.63
C LYS A 244 7.34 -27.00 23.49
N GLU A 245 7.27 -27.57 22.29
CA GLU A 245 7.73 -28.95 22.03
C GLU A 245 9.24 -29.11 22.23
N LYS A 246 10.05 -28.13 21.79
CA LYS A 246 11.50 -28.15 22.01
C LYS A 246 11.85 -28.01 23.49
N GLU A 247 11.12 -27.19 24.23
CA GLU A 247 11.29 -27.04 25.68
C GLU A 247 10.91 -28.34 26.41
N ALA A 248 9.77 -28.96 26.08
CA ALA A 248 9.34 -30.22 26.65
C ALA A 248 10.37 -31.35 26.40
N LYS A 249 10.85 -31.50 25.16
CA LYS A 249 11.91 -32.48 24.84
C LYS A 249 13.22 -32.21 25.59
N ARG A 250 13.57 -30.95 25.81
CA ARG A 250 14.76 -30.57 26.59
C ARG A 250 14.60 -30.88 28.07
N GLU A 251 13.40 -30.70 28.62
CA GLU A 251 13.08 -31.09 30.00
C GLU A 251 13.07 -32.60 30.18
N GLU A 252 12.49 -33.36 29.25
CA GLU A 252 12.52 -34.83 29.28
C GLU A 252 13.96 -35.36 29.22
N LYS A 253 14.79 -34.79 28.34
CA LYS A 253 16.21 -35.17 28.24
C LYS A 253 16.96 -34.87 29.54
N LYS A 254 16.73 -33.71 30.16
CA LYS A 254 17.31 -33.38 31.47
C LYS A 254 16.84 -34.33 32.59
N LYS A 255 15.57 -34.75 32.58
CA LYS A 255 15.03 -35.71 33.55
C LYS A 255 15.62 -37.12 33.33
N ALA A 256 15.84 -37.53 32.10
CA ALA A 256 16.50 -38.79 31.76
C ALA A 256 17.97 -38.80 32.23
N GLU A 257 18.74 -37.76 31.90
CA GLU A 257 20.14 -37.60 32.32
C GLU A 257 20.27 -37.53 33.86
N ALA A 258 19.30 -36.91 34.56
CA ALA A 258 19.27 -36.89 36.02
C ALA A 258 18.95 -38.26 36.64
N LYS A 259 18.11 -39.08 35.99
CA LYS A 259 17.82 -40.46 36.42
C LYS A 259 19.03 -41.37 36.23
N GLU A 260 19.69 -41.30 35.08
CA GLU A 260 20.92 -42.08 34.83
C GLU A 260 22.00 -41.76 35.85
N LYS A 261 22.28 -40.47 36.11
CA LYS A 261 23.27 -40.08 37.14
C LYS A 261 22.92 -40.57 38.54
N LYS A 262 21.63 -40.68 38.87
CA LYS A 262 21.17 -41.15 40.17
C LYS A 262 21.33 -42.68 40.30
N GLN A 263 21.01 -43.42 39.25
CA GLN A 263 21.23 -44.88 39.18
C GLN A 263 22.73 -45.22 39.20
N GLU A 264 23.57 -44.43 38.54
CA GLU A 264 25.03 -44.62 38.53
C GLU A 264 25.66 -44.30 39.89
N ALA A 265 25.09 -43.36 40.66
CA ALA A 265 25.49 -43.07 42.03
C ALA A 265 25.06 -44.16 43.02
N GLU A 266 23.84 -44.71 42.86
CA GLU A 266 23.32 -45.81 43.69
C GLU A 266 24.07 -47.13 43.42
N ALA A 267 24.44 -47.41 42.17
CA ALA A 267 25.26 -48.57 41.82
C ALA A 267 26.67 -48.51 42.44
N LYS A 268 27.30 -47.33 42.46
CA LYS A 268 28.61 -47.12 43.12
C LYS A 268 28.55 -47.19 44.65
N GLN A 269 27.37 -46.98 45.25
CA GLN A 269 27.19 -47.19 46.69
C GLN A 269 27.02 -48.67 47.03
N GLN A 270 26.28 -49.43 46.21
CA GLN A 270 26.12 -50.88 46.40
C GLN A 270 27.41 -51.68 46.14
N GLU A 271 28.28 -51.21 45.24
CA GLU A 271 29.60 -51.82 45.00
C GLU A 271 30.57 -51.63 46.18
N ASN A 272 30.38 -50.59 47.00
CA ASN A 272 31.17 -50.34 48.21
C ASN A 272 30.64 -51.06 49.47
N GLU A 273 29.41 -51.60 49.44
CA GLU A 273 28.78 -52.29 50.57
C GLU A 273 28.92 -53.82 50.53
N ASN A 274 29.55 -54.41 49.49
CA ASN A 274 29.74 -55.84 49.38
C ASN A 274 31.24 -56.23 49.44
N PRO A 275 31.89 -56.22 50.63
CA PRO A 275 33.19 -56.84 50.79
C PRO A 275 33.00 -58.36 50.72
N LYS A 276 33.62 -59.00 49.72
CA LYS A 276 33.71 -60.47 49.66
C LYS A 276 34.26 -61.00 50.97
N SER A 277 33.42 -61.74 51.67
CA SER A 277 33.75 -62.72 52.70
C SER A 277 34.45 -63.93 52.07
N GLU A 278 35.56 -64.32 52.72
CA GLU A 278 36.32 -65.59 52.64
C GLU A 278 36.99 -65.97 51.31
#